data_AF-A0A059TZV8-F1
#
_entry.id   AF-A0A059TZV8-F1
#
_cell.length_a   1.000
_cell.length_b   1.000
_cell.length_c   1.000
_cell.angle_alpha   90.00
_cell.angle_beta   90.00
_cell.angle_gamma   90.00
#
_symmetry.space_group_name_H-M   'P 1'
#
loop_
_entity.id
_entity.type
_entity.pdbx_description
1 polymer ?
#
loop_
_entity_poly.entity_id
_entity_poly.type
_entity_poly.pdbx_seq_one_letter_code
_entity_poly.pdbx_strand_id
1 'polypeptide(L)'
;MDAPPVQYVKTSDGYNIAYAVSGQGPPLIFPSPNLHSLQQLWRFFPDWLEGLASRFRLIQYDSRGEGMSTRGLPEAIEIDDFTKDVEALAERLRLDRFLLWAFGGKGLIAVRYAVRNPEKVDALILSTVAVSGRAWMPVFYSMLPNENWESFLRAITPAGLTTEAAQERVREYHDAVHLDDWNTWMRCVSTVSIEPDLPRLSMPVLVLHPRHFRSLSAEEPMKVAASAPNARFAIIDGEHGYGDARQGLAVVDGFLAEIAGQATQPPAAHGLSSREIEVLRLLAAGKSNHEIADELVISTNTVNRHVSNIYAKTGAANRAQATAYSKDNGIA
;
A
#
# COMPACT_ATOMS: atom_id res chain seq x y z
N MET A 1 3.05 -10.88 22.15
CA MET A 1 3.58 -9.74 22.95
C MET A 1 2.43 -8.90 23.49
N ASP A 2 2.60 -8.20 24.62
CA ASP A 2 1.61 -7.21 25.09
C ASP A 2 1.51 -6.03 24.11
N ALA A 3 0.32 -5.43 24.00
CA ALA A 3 0.12 -4.29 23.11
C ALA A 3 1.03 -3.10 23.52
N PRO A 4 1.71 -2.44 22.57
CA PRO A 4 2.57 -1.30 22.85
C PRO A 4 1.78 -0.12 23.44
N PRO A 5 2.41 0.76 24.23
CA PRO A 5 1.74 1.92 24.81
C PRO A 5 1.26 2.88 23.73
N VAL A 6 -0.01 3.28 23.83
CA VAL A 6 -0.66 4.21 22.90
C VAL A 6 -0.20 5.64 23.15
N GLN A 7 0.08 6.35 22.07
CA GLN A 7 0.47 7.76 22.01
C GLN A 7 -0.47 8.50 21.06
N TYR A 8 -0.39 9.84 21.07
CA TYR A 8 -1.23 10.68 20.23
C TYR A 8 -0.40 11.70 19.44
N VAL A 9 -0.83 11.94 18.20
CA VAL A 9 -0.35 13.05 17.38
C VAL A 9 -1.54 13.87 16.89
N LYS A 10 -1.39 15.19 16.79
CA LYS A 10 -2.43 16.07 16.26
C LYS A 10 -2.16 16.39 14.80
N THR A 11 -3.17 16.22 13.94
CA THR A 11 -3.09 16.59 12.52
C THR A 11 -3.23 18.10 12.33
N SER A 12 -2.83 18.59 11.15
CA SER A 12 -2.95 20.00 10.78
C SER A 12 -4.39 20.54 10.79
N ASP A 13 -5.37 19.65 10.64
CA ASP A 13 -6.81 19.96 10.72
C ASP A 13 -7.46 19.59 12.07
N GLY A 14 -6.65 19.26 13.08
CA GLY A 14 -7.08 19.26 14.48
C GLY A 14 -7.50 17.91 15.07
N TYR A 15 -7.37 16.80 14.34
CA TYR A 15 -7.68 15.46 14.83
C TYR A 15 -6.52 14.91 15.67
N ASN A 16 -6.83 14.34 16.83
CA ASN A 16 -5.87 13.53 17.57
C ASN A 16 -5.91 12.10 17.03
N ILE A 17 -4.77 11.62 16.55
CA ILE A 17 -4.56 10.30 15.98
C ILE A 17 -3.81 9.45 17.00
N ALA A 18 -4.45 8.39 17.44
CA ALA A 18 -3.84 7.38 18.29
C ALA A 18 -2.88 6.53 17.48
N TYR A 19 -1.68 6.31 17.99
CA TYR A 19 -0.68 5.45 17.38
C TYR A 19 0.14 4.70 18.44
N ALA A 20 0.78 3.62 18.02
CA ALA A 20 1.73 2.90 18.84
C ALA A 20 2.94 2.47 18.00
N VAL A 21 4.09 2.31 18.66
CA VAL A 21 5.36 1.95 18.02
C VAL A 21 5.89 0.66 18.62
N SER A 22 6.29 -0.26 17.76
CA SER A 22 6.90 -1.53 18.13
C SER A 22 8.10 -1.82 17.25
N GLY A 23 9.01 -2.64 17.76
CA GLY A 23 10.18 -3.06 16.97
C GLY A 23 11.23 -1.98 16.78
N GLN A 24 12.24 -2.34 16.01
CA GLN A 24 13.36 -1.50 15.59
C GLN A 24 13.62 -1.75 14.10
N GLY A 25 14.26 -0.82 13.40
CA GLY A 25 14.57 -0.96 11.97
C GLY A 25 13.94 0.13 11.11
N PRO A 26 13.82 -0.09 9.78
CA PRO A 26 13.22 0.87 8.87
C PRO A 26 11.79 1.21 9.30
N PRO A 27 11.37 2.49 9.20
CA PRO A 27 10.03 2.88 9.60
C PRO A 27 8.98 2.33 8.63
N LEU A 28 7.96 1.69 9.19
CA LEU A 28 6.78 1.19 8.47
C LEU A 28 5.53 1.78 9.11
N ILE A 29 4.81 2.63 8.36
CA ILE A 29 3.48 3.11 8.77
C ILE A 29 2.44 2.07 8.33
N PHE A 30 1.62 1.64 9.29
CA PHE A 30 0.64 0.57 9.15
C PHE A 30 -0.69 0.99 9.83
N PRO A 31 -1.73 1.42 9.09
CA PRO A 31 -3.02 1.72 9.69
C PRO A 31 -3.70 0.45 10.20
N SER A 32 -4.46 0.59 11.28
CA SER A 32 -5.45 -0.38 11.69
C SER A 32 -6.44 -0.65 10.54
N PRO A 33 -6.85 -1.91 10.30
CA PRO A 33 -7.91 -2.20 9.34
C PRO A 33 -9.21 -1.58 9.82
N ASN A 34 -10.14 -1.30 8.90
CA ASN A 34 -11.47 -0.81 9.31
C ASN A 34 -12.10 -1.80 10.30
N LEU A 35 -12.93 -1.28 11.22
CA LEU A 35 -13.60 -2.06 12.28
C LEU A 35 -12.63 -2.71 13.26
N HIS A 36 -11.42 -2.20 13.39
CA HIS A 36 -10.46 -2.62 14.39
C HIS A 36 -9.86 -1.38 15.08
N SER A 37 -9.35 -1.57 16.28
CA SER A 37 -8.55 -0.57 16.98
C SER A 37 -7.16 -1.12 17.32
N LEU A 38 -6.19 -0.24 17.45
CA LEU A 38 -4.84 -0.52 17.95
C LEU A 38 -4.79 -1.45 19.16
N GLN A 39 -5.72 -1.24 20.11
CA GLN A 39 -5.79 -2.04 21.34
C GLN A 39 -6.03 -3.53 21.05
N GLN A 40 -6.70 -3.82 19.93
CA GLN A 40 -7.16 -5.15 19.57
C GLN A 40 -6.25 -5.81 18.52
N LEU A 41 -5.44 -5.04 17.78
CA LEU A 41 -4.64 -5.55 16.66
C LEU A 41 -3.75 -6.73 17.06
N TRP A 42 -3.03 -6.62 18.17
CA TRP A 42 -2.10 -7.65 18.64
C TRP A 42 -2.78 -8.96 19.05
N ARG A 43 -4.07 -8.91 19.36
CA ARG A 43 -4.88 -10.11 19.63
C ARG A 43 -5.41 -10.75 18.35
N PHE A 44 -5.71 -9.94 17.33
CA PHE A 44 -6.33 -10.45 16.10
C PHE A 44 -5.33 -10.83 15.01
N PHE A 45 -4.18 -10.16 14.99
CA PHE A 45 -3.15 -10.37 13.98
C PHE A 45 -1.76 -10.56 14.63
N PRO A 46 -1.61 -11.42 15.66
CA PRO A 46 -0.35 -11.55 16.40
C PRO A 46 0.82 -11.92 15.49
N ASP A 47 0.66 -12.95 14.64
CA ASP A 47 1.73 -13.44 13.77
C ASP A 47 2.21 -12.36 12.77
N TRP A 48 1.27 -11.57 12.26
CA TRP A 48 1.58 -10.43 11.39
C TRP A 48 2.35 -9.35 12.14
N LEU A 49 1.85 -8.90 13.30
CA LEU A 49 2.48 -7.79 14.02
C LEU A 49 3.82 -8.18 14.66
N GLU A 50 3.96 -9.40 15.16
CA GLU A 50 5.24 -9.92 15.66
C GLU A 50 6.26 -10.05 14.51
N GLY A 51 5.82 -10.58 13.37
CA GLY A 51 6.63 -10.67 12.17
C GLY A 51 7.08 -9.30 11.64
N LEU A 52 6.18 -8.32 11.61
CA LEU A 52 6.50 -6.97 11.17
C LEU A 52 7.38 -6.23 12.20
N ALA A 53 7.08 -6.31 13.50
CA ALA A 53 7.86 -5.64 14.54
C ALA A 53 9.27 -6.22 14.71
N SER A 54 9.51 -7.47 14.31
CA SER A 54 10.87 -8.02 14.26
C SER A 54 11.72 -7.46 13.11
N ARG A 55 11.11 -6.83 12.11
CA ARG A 55 11.76 -6.30 10.88
C ARG A 55 11.81 -4.78 10.83
N PHE A 56 10.77 -4.13 11.36
CA PHE A 56 10.54 -2.71 11.18
C PHE A 56 10.40 -2.00 12.52
N ARG A 57 10.68 -0.69 12.49
CA ARG A 57 10.05 0.24 13.43
C ARG A 57 8.59 0.39 12.97
N LEU A 58 7.74 -0.51 13.47
CA LEU A 58 6.35 -0.65 13.10
C LEU A 58 5.51 0.41 13.81
N ILE A 59 4.91 1.31 13.02
CA ILE A 59 4.10 2.44 13.48
C ILE A 59 2.66 2.13 13.13
N GLN A 60 1.91 1.63 14.11
CA GLN A 60 0.50 1.32 13.96
C GLN A 60 -0.33 2.54 14.35
N TYR A 61 -1.40 2.85 13.61
CA TYR A 61 -2.31 3.94 14.01
C TYR A 61 -3.79 3.63 13.73
N ASP A 62 -4.69 4.18 14.54
CA ASP A 62 -6.12 4.22 14.24
C ASP A 62 -6.39 5.46 13.37
N SER A 63 -7.04 5.29 12.21
CA SER A 63 -7.41 6.45 11.39
C SER A 63 -8.42 7.33 12.10
N ARG A 64 -8.52 8.62 11.73
CA ARG A 64 -9.62 9.48 12.16
C ARG A 64 -10.98 8.78 11.94
N GLY A 65 -11.90 8.92 12.89
CA GLY A 65 -13.19 8.22 12.88
C GLY A 65 -13.16 6.80 13.43
N GLU A 66 -11.98 6.28 13.80
CA GLU A 66 -11.83 4.89 14.26
C GLU A 66 -11.04 4.78 15.57
N GLY A 67 -11.30 3.69 16.28
CA GLY A 67 -10.59 3.23 17.46
C GLY A 67 -10.39 4.33 18.50
N MET A 68 -9.14 4.56 18.88
CA MET A 68 -8.79 5.56 19.90
C MET A 68 -8.56 6.96 19.34
N SER A 69 -8.67 7.15 18.03
CA SER A 69 -8.52 8.45 17.38
C SER A 69 -9.78 9.30 17.50
N THR A 70 -9.66 10.57 17.14
CA THR A 70 -10.78 11.51 17.15
C THR A 70 -11.91 11.01 16.24
N ARG A 71 -13.13 10.97 16.79
CA ARG A 71 -14.38 10.52 16.13
C ARG A 71 -15.27 11.70 15.75
N GLY A 72 -16.36 11.42 15.04
CA GLY A 72 -17.32 12.44 14.60
C GLY A 72 -16.84 13.15 13.34
N LEU A 73 -16.62 12.37 12.28
CA LEU A 73 -16.22 12.89 10.98
C LEU A 73 -17.30 13.83 10.42
N PRO A 74 -16.94 15.03 9.94
CA PRO A 74 -17.90 15.94 9.34
C PRO A 74 -18.33 15.43 7.97
N GLU A 75 -19.57 15.72 7.58
CA GLU A 75 -20.12 15.30 6.29
C GLU A 75 -19.25 15.73 5.10
N ALA A 76 -18.63 16.91 5.18
CA ALA A 76 -17.79 17.50 4.14
C ALA A 76 -16.37 16.91 4.04
N ILE A 77 -16.00 15.94 4.88
CA ILE A 77 -14.66 15.34 4.81
C ILE A 77 -14.46 14.61 3.47
N GLU A 78 -13.27 14.68 2.89
CA GLU A 78 -12.93 13.96 1.67
C GLU A 78 -11.84 12.92 1.94
N ILE A 79 -11.71 11.93 1.05
CA ILE A 79 -10.69 10.86 1.22
C ILE A 79 -9.27 11.44 1.36
N ASP A 80 -9.03 12.61 0.76
CA ASP A 80 -7.76 13.30 0.80
C ASP A 80 -7.42 13.82 2.20
N ASP A 81 -8.42 14.15 3.01
CA ASP A 81 -8.18 14.62 4.37
C ASP A 81 -7.55 13.53 5.26
N PHE A 82 -7.85 12.26 5.00
CA PHE A 82 -7.25 11.14 5.72
C PHE A 82 -5.74 11.00 5.46
N THR A 83 -5.22 11.58 4.37
CA THR A 83 -3.77 11.60 4.10
C THR A 83 -3.00 12.39 5.15
N LYS A 84 -3.66 13.35 5.83
CA LYS A 84 -3.07 14.15 6.92
C LYS A 84 -2.75 13.31 8.17
N ASP A 85 -3.38 12.15 8.35
CA ASP A 85 -3.05 11.24 9.46
C ASP A 85 -1.64 10.66 9.27
N VAL A 86 -1.32 10.24 8.04
CA VAL A 86 0.01 9.73 7.66
C VAL A 86 1.06 10.84 7.77
N GLU A 87 0.74 12.04 7.26
CA GLU A 87 1.65 13.20 7.34
C GLU A 87 1.97 13.56 8.80
N ALA A 88 0.96 13.64 9.67
CA ALA A 88 1.16 13.98 11.07
C ALA A 88 2.08 12.96 11.78
N LEU A 89 1.92 11.67 11.49
CA LEU A 89 2.79 10.63 12.03
C LEU A 89 4.23 10.77 11.53
N ALA A 90 4.42 11.02 10.22
CA ALA A 90 5.72 11.23 9.63
C ALA A 90 6.45 12.43 10.27
N GLU A 91 5.78 13.57 10.43
CA GLU A 91 6.32 14.76 11.09
C GLU A 91 6.67 14.50 12.56
N ARG A 92 5.72 13.92 13.32
CA ARG A 92 5.87 13.67 14.76
C ARG A 92 7.05 12.76 15.07
N LEU A 93 7.24 11.74 14.24
CA LEU A 93 8.27 10.72 14.41
C LEU A 93 9.55 11.05 13.63
N ARG A 94 9.59 12.20 12.95
CA ARG A 94 10.70 12.72 12.14
C ARG A 94 11.17 11.69 11.10
N LEU A 95 10.22 11.22 10.30
CA LEU A 95 10.47 10.22 9.26
C LEU A 95 10.73 10.95 7.93
N ASP A 96 12.00 11.01 7.52
CA ASP A 96 12.36 11.57 6.22
C ASP A 96 11.88 10.67 5.07
N ARG A 97 12.00 9.35 5.27
CA ARG A 97 11.55 8.30 4.34
C ARG A 97 11.01 7.10 5.12
N PHE A 98 9.98 6.43 4.59
CA PHE A 98 9.35 5.27 5.22
C PHE A 98 8.63 4.34 4.24
N LEU A 99 8.37 3.12 4.67
CA LEU A 99 7.46 2.20 4.00
C LEU A 99 6.03 2.50 4.44
N LEU A 100 5.08 2.44 3.51
CA LEU A 100 3.66 2.60 3.79
C LEU A 100 2.92 1.33 3.39
N TRP A 101 2.26 0.70 4.35
CA TRP A 101 1.40 -0.46 4.09
C TRP A 101 -0.04 -0.07 4.37
N ALA A 102 -0.97 -0.31 3.45
CA ALA A 102 -2.39 -0.17 3.74
C ALA A 102 -3.24 -1.34 3.27
N PHE A 103 -4.39 -1.53 3.93
CA PHE A 103 -5.36 -2.58 3.63
C PHE A 103 -6.65 -2.00 3.04
N GLY A 104 -7.15 -2.66 2.01
CA GLY A 104 -8.43 -2.41 1.37
C GLY A 104 -8.72 -0.95 1.04
N GLY A 105 -9.81 -0.39 1.58
CA GLY A 105 -10.20 1.01 1.34
C GLY A 105 -9.12 2.03 1.73
N LYS A 106 -8.31 1.73 2.76
CA LYS A 106 -7.18 2.58 3.15
C LYS A 106 -6.04 2.56 2.13
N GLY A 107 -6.00 1.56 1.24
CA GLY A 107 -5.10 1.52 0.10
C GLY A 107 -5.28 2.72 -0.84
N LEU A 108 -6.51 3.25 -0.96
CA LEU A 108 -6.77 4.44 -1.78
C LEU A 108 -6.12 5.69 -1.17
N ILE A 109 -6.19 5.85 0.16
CA ILE A 109 -5.48 6.92 0.88
C ILE A 109 -3.98 6.78 0.66
N ALA A 110 -3.44 5.57 0.82
CA ALA A 110 -2.01 5.32 0.73
C ALA A 110 -1.46 5.62 -0.68
N VAL A 111 -2.19 5.26 -1.74
CA VAL A 111 -1.84 5.62 -3.13
C VAL A 111 -1.86 7.14 -3.32
N ARG A 112 -2.90 7.83 -2.86
CA ARG A 112 -2.96 9.30 -2.98
C ARG A 112 -1.85 10.01 -2.21
N TYR A 113 -1.53 9.53 -1.01
CA TYR A 113 -0.40 10.04 -0.24
C TYR A 113 0.94 9.81 -0.97
N ALA A 114 1.17 8.60 -1.47
CA ALA A 114 2.41 8.24 -2.15
C ALA A 114 2.64 9.01 -3.46
N VAL A 115 1.58 9.28 -4.23
CA VAL A 115 1.67 10.12 -5.45
C VAL A 115 2.01 11.58 -5.14
N ARG A 116 1.52 12.11 -3.99
CA ARG A 116 1.79 13.49 -3.57
C ARG A 116 3.16 13.67 -2.91
N ASN A 117 3.68 12.62 -2.28
CA ASN A 117 4.92 12.65 -1.51
C ASN A 117 5.88 11.51 -1.94
N PRO A 118 6.24 11.40 -3.23
CA PRO A 118 7.07 10.31 -3.72
C PRO A 118 8.47 10.27 -3.09
N GLU A 119 8.97 11.39 -2.59
CA GLU A 119 10.25 11.51 -1.90
C GLU A 119 10.25 10.92 -0.50
N LYS A 120 9.07 10.79 0.15
CA LYS A 120 8.91 10.26 1.51
C LYS A 120 8.63 8.76 1.55
N VAL A 121 8.13 8.16 0.46
CA VAL A 121 7.69 6.76 0.46
C VAL A 121 8.74 5.88 -0.22
N ASP A 122 9.44 5.06 0.57
CA ASP A 122 10.44 4.11 0.07
C ASP A 122 9.82 2.95 -0.72
N ALA A 123 8.70 2.43 -0.23
CA ALA A 123 7.93 1.39 -0.89
C ALA A 123 6.47 1.43 -0.39
N LEU A 124 5.55 1.05 -1.27
CA LEU A 124 4.13 0.98 -0.99
C LEU A 124 3.66 -0.48 -0.99
N ILE A 125 3.05 -0.94 0.10
CA ILE A 125 2.48 -2.29 0.21
C ILE A 125 0.96 -2.17 0.32
N LEU A 126 0.23 -2.82 -0.59
CA LEU A 126 -1.22 -2.73 -0.69
C LEU A 126 -1.83 -4.12 -0.53
N SER A 127 -2.47 -4.37 0.60
CA SER A 127 -3.23 -5.60 0.82
C SER A 127 -4.64 -5.43 0.32
N THR A 128 -5.01 -6.23 -0.67
CA THR A 128 -6.41 -6.48 -1.01
C THR A 128 -7.12 -5.21 -1.51
N VAL A 129 -6.41 -4.32 -2.18
CA VAL A 129 -6.92 -3.02 -2.67
C VAL A 129 -7.67 -3.15 -4.00
N ALA A 130 -8.54 -2.20 -4.30
CA ALA A 130 -9.25 -2.09 -5.58
C ALA A 130 -8.94 -0.77 -6.29
N VAL A 131 -9.16 -0.73 -7.62
CA VAL A 131 -8.98 0.50 -8.41
C VAL A 131 -10.00 1.57 -8.02
N SER A 132 -11.24 1.15 -7.75
CA SER A 132 -12.30 2.01 -7.24
C SER A 132 -12.88 1.47 -5.95
N GLY A 133 -13.21 2.36 -5.01
CA GLY A 133 -13.89 1.97 -3.78
C GLY A 133 -15.27 1.34 -4.03
N ARG A 134 -15.88 1.55 -5.20
CA ARG A 134 -17.14 0.89 -5.60
C ARG A 134 -17.04 -0.62 -5.72
N ALA A 135 -15.83 -1.17 -5.90
CA ALA A 135 -15.63 -2.60 -6.02
C ALA A 135 -15.89 -3.35 -4.70
N TRP A 136 -15.85 -2.66 -3.57
CA TRP A 136 -16.12 -3.23 -2.25
C TRP A 136 -17.63 -3.38 -2.03
N MET A 137 -18.20 -4.48 -2.53
CA MET A 137 -19.60 -4.95 -2.34
C MET A 137 -20.56 -3.89 -1.76
N PRO A 138 -20.93 -2.85 -2.53
CA PRO A 138 -21.46 -1.63 -1.94
C PRO A 138 -22.78 -1.86 -1.21
N VAL A 139 -23.66 -2.75 -1.67
CA VAL A 139 -24.95 -3.02 -1.00
C VAL A 139 -24.75 -3.54 0.44
N PHE A 140 -23.86 -4.52 0.63
CA PHE A 140 -23.65 -5.13 1.94
C PHE A 140 -22.98 -4.15 2.92
N TYR A 141 -22.01 -3.36 2.44
CA TYR A 141 -21.24 -2.43 3.28
C TYR A 141 -21.87 -1.03 3.44
N SER A 142 -22.92 -0.70 2.67
CA SER A 142 -23.60 0.62 2.77
C SER A 142 -25.07 0.54 3.21
N MET A 143 -25.84 -0.48 2.83
CA MET A 143 -27.27 -0.55 3.19
C MET A 143 -27.47 -1.22 4.55
N LEU A 144 -26.90 -2.40 4.76
CA LEU A 144 -27.11 -3.18 5.98
C LEU A 144 -26.73 -2.44 7.28
N PRO A 145 -25.61 -1.67 7.35
CA PRO A 145 -25.30 -0.86 8.52
C PRO A 145 -26.41 0.12 8.93
N ASN A 146 -27.09 0.72 7.94
CA ASN A 146 -28.15 1.70 8.15
C ASN A 146 -29.50 1.05 8.50
N GLU A 147 -29.76 -0.16 8.01
CA GLU A 147 -30.92 -0.95 8.42
C GLU A 147 -30.77 -1.47 9.85
N ASN A 148 -29.61 -2.08 10.14
CA ASN A 148 -29.29 -2.61 11.45
C ASN A 148 -27.77 -2.79 11.62
N TRP A 149 -27.16 -1.89 12.38
CA TRP A 149 -25.72 -1.91 12.64
C TRP A 149 -25.24 -3.22 13.28
N GLU A 150 -25.98 -3.74 14.26
CA GLU A 150 -25.60 -4.98 14.96
C GLU A 150 -25.66 -6.20 14.04
N SER A 151 -26.69 -6.30 13.19
CA SER A 151 -26.80 -7.36 12.19
C SER A 151 -25.67 -7.31 11.17
N PHE A 152 -25.27 -6.10 10.74
CA PHE A 152 -24.09 -5.94 9.89
C PHE A 152 -22.82 -6.44 10.59
N LEU A 153 -22.58 -6.02 11.84
CA LEU A 153 -21.41 -6.45 12.62
C LEU A 153 -21.38 -7.97 12.86
N ARG A 154 -22.55 -8.58 13.06
CA ARG A 154 -22.69 -10.05 13.14
C ARG A 154 -22.39 -10.72 11.81
N ALA A 155 -22.81 -10.14 10.69
CA ALA A 155 -22.61 -10.72 9.36
C ALA A 155 -21.13 -10.72 8.92
N ILE A 156 -20.34 -9.75 9.36
CA ILE A 156 -18.89 -9.69 9.09
C ILE A 156 -18.04 -10.47 10.10
N THR A 157 -18.64 -10.93 11.20
CA THR A 157 -17.94 -11.72 12.21
C THR A 157 -17.54 -13.08 11.62
N PRO A 158 -16.28 -13.53 11.81
CA PRO A 158 -15.83 -14.82 11.26
C PRO A 158 -16.74 -15.99 11.67
N ALA A 159 -17.02 -16.86 10.70
CA ALA A 159 -17.75 -18.10 10.96
C ALA A 159 -16.92 -19.03 11.86
N GLY A 160 -17.60 -19.93 12.59
CA GLY A 160 -16.95 -20.94 13.42
C GLY A 160 -16.58 -20.48 14.84
N LEU A 161 -16.84 -19.23 15.20
CA LEU A 161 -16.75 -18.76 16.59
C LEU A 161 -17.88 -19.34 17.45
N THR A 162 -17.62 -19.53 18.75
CA THR A 162 -18.68 -19.80 19.73
C THR A 162 -19.62 -18.60 19.83
N THR A 163 -20.82 -18.79 20.38
CA THR A 163 -21.79 -17.70 20.56
C THR A 163 -21.21 -16.57 21.41
N GLU A 164 -20.51 -16.90 22.49
CA GLU A 164 -19.87 -15.92 23.38
C GLU A 164 -18.76 -15.16 22.66
N ALA A 165 -17.88 -15.85 21.92
CA ALA A 165 -16.80 -15.24 21.17
C ALA A 165 -17.32 -14.36 20.01
N ALA A 166 -18.41 -14.77 19.37
CA ALA A 166 -19.06 -13.95 18.34
C ALA A 166 -19.71 -12.69 18.94
N GLN A 167 -20.34 -12.78 20.11
CA GLN A 167 -20.87 -11.60 20.81
C GLN A 167 -19.77 -10.65 21.26
N GLU A 168 -18.66 -11.18 21.77
CA GLU A 168 -17.47 -10.40 22.10
C GLU A 168 -16.91 -9.70 20.86
N ARG A 169 -16.81 -10.41 19.73
CA ARG A 169 -16.37 -9.85 18.46
C ARG A 169 -17.22 -8.66 17.99
N VAL A 170 -18.54 -8.80 18.10
CA VAL A 170 -19.47 -7.71 17.74
C VAL A 170 -19.27 -6.50 18.64
N ARG A 171 -19.07 -6.69 19.95
CA ARG A 171 -18.75 -5.59 20.88
C ARG A 171 -17.45 -4.90 20.50
N GLU A 172 -16.42 -5.67 20.13
CA GLU A 172 -15.13 -5.11 19.72
C GLU A 172 -15.22 -4.25 18.46
N TYR A 173 -16.02 -4.66 17.47
CA TYR A 173 -16.29 -3.87 16.28
C TYR A 173 -17.07 -2.60 16.59
N HIS A 174 -18.07 -2.70 17.47
CA HIS A 174 -18.85 -1.57 17.93
C HIS A 174 -17.97 -0.53 18.65
N ASP A 175 -17.07 -1.00 19.52
CA ASP A 175 -16.11 -0.14 20.21
C ASP A 175 -15.07 0.45 19.26
N ALA A 176 -14.78 -0.21 18.14
CA ALA A 176 -13.82 0.28 17.16
C ALA A 176 -14.37 1.40 16.28
N VAL A 177 -15.63 1.36 15.84
CA VAL A 177 -16.17 2.36 14.89
C VAL A 177 -17.66 2.63 15.16
N HIS A 178 -18.06 3.91 15.15
CA HIS A 178 -19.46 4.29 15.22
C HIS A 178 -20.13 4.29 13.84
N LEU A 179 -21.43 4.04 13.78
CA LEU A 179 -22.19 3.99 12.52
C LEU A 179 -22.04 5.26 11.67
N ASP A 180 -22.09 6.45 12.28
CA ASP A 180 -21.97 7.72 11.54
C ASP A 180 -20.59 7.91 10.92
N ASP A 181 -19.53 7.55 11.65
CA ASP A 181 -18.16 7.56 11.14
C ASP A 181 -17.96 6.51 10.03
N TRP A 182 -18.53 5.30 10.22
CA TRP A 182 -18.53 4.25 9.20
C TRP A 182 -19.21 4.70 7.90
N ASN A 183 -20.40 5.29 8.00
CA ASN A 183 -21.16 5.78 6.86
C ASN A 183 -20.39 6.90 6.12
N THR A 184 -19.80 7.83 6.87
CA THR A 184 -19.00 8.93 6.32
C THR A 184 -17.76 8.40 5.60
N TRP A 185 -17.05 7.46 6.21
CA TRP A 185 -15.94 6.74 5.60
C TRP A 185 -16.34 6.01 4.32
N MET A 186 -17.42 5.24 4.36
CA MET A 186 -17.93 4.49 3.20
C MET A 186 -18.33 5.42 2.05
N ARG A 187 -18.93 6.59 2.33
CA ARG A 187 -19.19 7.62 1.31
C ARG A 187 -17.89 8.09 0.66
N CYS A 188 -16.87 8.42 1.46
CA CYS A 188 -15.58 8.89 0.95
C CYS A 188 -14.91 7.84 0.04
N VAL A 189 -14.86 6.58 0.48
CA VAL A 189 -14.19 5.52 -0.26
C VAL A 189 -14.96 5.14 -1.53
N SER A 190 -16.28 4.97 -1.44
CA SER A 190 -17.11 4.49 -2.57
C SER A 190 -17.26 5.49 -3.72
N THR A 191 -16.87 6.74 -3.53
CA THR A 191 -16.94 7.79 -4.57
C THR A 191 -15.62 7.99 -5.31
N VAL A 192 -14.56 7.28 -4.91
CA VAL A 192 -13.20 7.52 -5.39
C VAL A 192 -12.68 6.38 -6.27
N SER A 193 -11.91 6.77 -7.29
CA SER A 193 -11.04 5.90 -8.08
C SER A 193 -9.60 6.41 -7.96
N ILE A 194 -8.65 5.47 -7.88
CA ILE A 194 -7.21 5.74 -7.92
C ILE A 194 -6.59 5.40 -9.28
N GLU A 195 -7.39 5.00 -10.27
CA GLU A 195 -6.93 4.73 -11.64
C GLU A 195 -5.99 5.79 -12.22
N PRO A 196 -6.27 7.12 -12.13
CA PRO A 196 -5.36 8.14 -12.67
C PRO A 196 -4.07 8.30 -11.84
N ASP A 197 -4.04 7.82 -10.60
CA ASP A 197 -2.90 7.93 -9.69
C ASP A 197 -1.90 6.77 -9.88
N LEU A 198 -2.38 5.58 -10.26
CA LEU A 198 -1.55 4.37 -10.37
C LEU A 198 -0.34 4.52 -11.32
N PRO A 199 -0.45 5.10 -12.53
CA PRO A 199 0.70 5.30 -13.41
C PRO A 199 1.73 6.31 -12.88
N ARG A 200 1.36 7.11 -11.87
CA ARG A 200 2.19 8.18 -11.30
C ARG A 200 3.03 7.71 -10.10
N LEU A 201 2.81 6.48 -9.61
CA LEU A 201 3.60 5.89 -8.54
C LEU A 201 5.03 5.63 -9.03
N SER A 202 6.01 6.31 -8.42
CA SER A 202 7.43 6.21 -8.77
C SER A 202 8.21 5.20 -7.94
N MET A 203 7.73 4.90 -6.72
CA MET A 203 8.33 3.94 -5.81
C MET A 203 7.95 2.49 -6.16
N PRO A 204 8.71 1.49 -5.68
CA PRO A 204 8.31 0.10 -5.73
C PRO A 204 6.96 -0.15 -5.03
N VAL A 205 6.11 -0.96 -5.65
CA VAL A 205 4.79 -1.31 -5.12
C VAL A 205 4.67 -2.83 -4.98
N LEU A 206 4.17 -3.30 -3.84
CA LEU A 206 3.78 -4.70 -3.64
C LEU A 206 2.27 -4.75 -3.42
N VAL A 207 1.56 -5.52 -4.24
CA VAL A 207 0.14 -5.79 -4.09
C VAL A 207 -0.04 -7.23 -3.63
N LEU A 208 -0.63 -7.41 -2.45
CA LEU A 208 -0.91 -8.71 -1.85
C LEU A 208 -2.40 -9.01 -1.92
N HIS A 209 -2.78 -10.24 -2.20
CA HIS A 209 -4.18 -10.67 -2.11
C HIS A 209 -4.31 -12.11 -1.58
N PRO A 210 -5.14 -12.37 -0.55
CA PRO A 210 -5.38 -13.72 -0.05
C PRO A 210 -6.26 -14.55 -0.99
N ARG A 211 -5.88 -15.79 -1.28
CA ARG A 211 -6.54 -16.68 -2.25
C ARG A 211 -8.01 -16.93 -1.97
N HIS A 212 -8.42 -16.95 -0.70
CA HIS A 212 -9.77 -17.29 -0.28
C HIS A 212 -10.53 -16.09 0.31
N PHE A 213 -10.02 -14.87 0.10
CA PHE A 213 -10.72 -13.66 0.53
C PHE A 213 -11.96 -13.43 -0.32
N ARG A 214 -13.14 -13.38 0.31
CA ARG A 214 -14.44 -13.35 -0.40
C ARG A 214 -15.02 -11.96 -0.61
N SER A 215 -14.56 -10.95 0.13
CA SER A 215 -15.17 -9.60 0.06
C SER A 215 -14.69 -8.78 -1.13
N LEU A 216 -13.63 -9.20 -1.81
CA LEU A 216 -13.12 -8.55 -3.01
C LEU A 216 -12.49 -9.60 -3.94
N SER A 217 -12.81 -9.57 -5.23
CA SER A 217 -12.18 -10.43 -6.23
C SER A 217 -10.72 -10.07 -6.43
N ALA A 218 -9.86 -11.08 -6.64
CA ALA A 218 -8.45 -10.90 -6.96
C ALA A 218 -8.21 -10.09 -8.25
N GLU A 219 -9.21 -10.00 -9.15
CA GLU A 219 -9.16 -9.16 -10.36
C GLU A 219 -8.91 -7.68 -10.03
N GLU A 220 -9.44 -7.19 -8.92
CA GLU A 220 -9.31 -5.78 -8.54
C GLU A 220 -7.87 -5.40 -8.15
N PRO A 221 -7.21 -6.11 -7.22
CA PRO A 221 -5.79 -5.87 -6.97
C PRO A 221 -4.89 -6.23 -8.15
N MET A 222 -5.26 -7.19 -9.01
CA MET A 222 -4.53 -7.44 -10.25
C MET A 222 -4.54 -6.23 -11.19
N LYS A 223 -5.68 -5.55 -11.35
CA LYS A 223 -5.76 -4.29 -12.12
C LYS A 223 -4.87 -3.21 -11.49
N VAL A 224 -4.87 -3.09 -10.16
CA VAL A 224 -4.00 -2.14 -9.46
C VAL A 224 -2.52 -2.40 -9.78
N ALA A 225 -2.07 -3.65 -9.69
CA ALA A 225 -0.69 -4.01 -10.01
C ALA A 225 -0.35 -3.83 -11.50
N ALA A 226 -1.30 -4.09 -12.41
CA ALA A 226 -1.08 -3.90 -13.85
C ALA A 226 -0.94 -2.42 -14.25
N SER A 227 -1.59 -1.51 -13.53
CA SER A 227 -1.57 -0.06 -13.83
C SER A 227 -0.38 0.68 -13.19
N ALA A 228 0.28 0.10 -12.18
CA ALA A 228 1.42 0.72 -11.50
C ALA A 228 2.76 0.23 -12.07
N PRO A 229 3.69 1.13 -12.48
CA PRO A 229 4.84 0.77 -13.32
C PRO A 229 5.89 -0.12 -12.62
N ASN A 230 5.98 -0.03 -11.29
CA ASN A 230 6.94 -0.76 -10.45
C ASN A 230 6.22 -1.70 -9.48
N ALA A 231 5.05 -2.22 -9.86
CA ALA A 231 4.27 -3.10 -9.03
C ALA A 231 4.62 -4.58 -9.22
N ARG A 232 4.55 -5.32 -8.11
CA ARG A 232 4.52 -6.78 -8.07
C ARG A 232 3.19 -7.22 -7.48
N PHE A 233 2.61 -8.27 -8.03
CA PHE A 233 1.41 -8.89 -7.49
C PHE A 233 1.75 -10.26 -6.92
N ALA A 234 1.26 -10.56 -5.72
CA ALA A 234 1.39 -11.88 -5.12
C ALA A 234 0.09 -12.33 -4.47
N ILE A 235 -0.23 -13.61 -4.70
CA ILE A 235 -1.28 -14.33 -4.00
C ILE A 235 -0.66 -15.06 -2.82
N ILE A 236 -1.29 -14.95 -1.66
CA ILE A 236 -0.95 -15.71 -0.44
C ILE A 236 -2.16 -16.51 0.01
N ASP A 237 -1.97 -17.55 0.81
CA ASP A 237 -3.10 -18.32 1.35
C ASP A 237 -3.87 -17.53 2.41
N GLY A 238 -5.07 -17.99 2.77
CA GLY A 238 -5.89 -17.41 3.83
C GLY A 238 -7.23 -16.82 3.38
N GLU A 239 -8.17 -16.78 4.33
CA GLU A 239 -9.54 -16.28 4.14
C GLU A 239 -9.71 -14.84 4.64
N HIS A 240 -8.84 -14.38 5.53
CA HIS A 240 -8.86 -13.03 6.08
C HIS A 240 -8.10 -12.05 5.18
N GLY A 241 -8.43 -10.77 5.28
CA GLY A 241 -7.94 -9.73 4.37
C GLY A 241 -6.41 -9.55 4.28
N TYR A 242 -5.64 -10.00 5.28
CA TYR A 242 -4.18 -9.98 5.21
C TYR A 242 -3.57 -11.31 4.76
N GLY A 243 -4.33 -12.41 4.72
CA GLY A 243 -3.82 -13.74 4.41
C GLY A 243 -2.76 -14.27 5.38
N ASP A 244 -2.24 -15.45 5.12
CA ASP A 244 -1.28 -16.15 5.95
C ASP A 244 -0.03 -15.30 6.22
N ALA A 245 0.23 -15.05 7.50
CA ALA A 245 1.32 -14.18 7.93
C ALA A 245 2.69 -14.71 7.49
N ARG A 246 2.91 -16.03 7.55
CA ARG A 246 4.20 -16.61 7.20
C ARG A 246 4.51 -16.43 5.72
N GLN A 247 3.57 -16.76 4.84
CA GLN A 247 3.71 -16.55 3.40
C GLN A 247 3.83 -15.07 3.07
N GLY A 248 2.96 -14.24 3.66
CA GLY A 248 2.97 -12.80 3.42
C GLY A 248 4.27 -12.13 3.82
N LEU A 249 4.81 -12.45 5.00
CA LEU A 249 6.12 -11.96 5.45
C LEU A 249 7.26 -12.43 4.54
N ALA A 250 7.22 -13.68 4.06
CA ALA A 250 8.22 -14.17 3.10
C ALA A 250 8.18 -13.41 1.76
N VAL A 251 6.98 -13.07 1.28
CA VAL A 251 6.82 -12.24 0.07
C VAL A 251 7.36 -10.83 0.31
N VAL A 252 7.08 -10.23 1.47
CA VAL A 252 7.59 -8.90 1.84
C VAL A 252 9.12 -8.92 1.91
N ASP A 253 9.72 -9.92 2.55
CA ASP A 253 11.17 -10.07 2.66
C ASP A 253 11.81 -10.17 1.27
N GLY A 254 11.24 -10.98 0.36
CA GLY A 254 11.72 -11.10 -1.01
C GLY A 254 11.57 -9.81 -1.82
N PHE A 255 10.47 -9.09 -1.64
CA PHE A 255 10.25 -7.78 -2.26
C PHE A 255 11.28 -6.74 -1.80
N LEU A 256 11.55 -6.67 -0.50
CA LEU A 256 12.52 -5.72 0.05
C LEU A 256 13.96 -6.08 -0.32
N ALA A 257 14.30 -7.37 -0.35
CA ALA A 257 15.60 -7.83 -0.81
C ALA A 257 15.87 -7.43 -2.28
N GLU A 258 14.85 -7.48 -3.14
CA GLU A 258 14.98 -7.02 -4.53
C GLU A 258 15.22 -5.51 -4.62
N ILE A 259 14.48 -4.70 -3.86
CA ILE A 259 14.66 -3.24 -3.82
C ILE A 259 16.07 -2.90 -3.32
N ALA A 260 16.53 -3.55 -2.24
CA ALA A 260 17.87 -3.37 -1.72
C ALA A 260 18.94 -3.83 -2.73
N GLY A 261 18.71 -4.95 -3.43
CA GLY A 261 19.58 -5.44 -4.50
C GLY A 261 19.68 -4.46 -5.69
N GLN A 262 18.59 -3.78 -6.03
CA GLN A 262 18.59 -2.72 -7.06
C GLN A 262 19.32 -1.45 -6.57
N ALA A 263 19.21 -1.09 -5.29
CA ALA A 263 19.86 0.08 -4.70
C ALA A 263 21.38 -0.11 -4.44
N THR A 264 21.83 -1.36 -4.25
CA THR A 264 23.24 -1.72 -4.03
C THR A 264 24.04 -1.91 -5.31
N GLN A 265 23.39 -1.87 -6.49
CA GLN A 265 24.14 -1.64 -7.72
C GLN A 265 24.76 -0.24 -7.63
N PRO A 266 26.09 -0.09 -7.72
CA PRO A 266 26.69 1.24 -7.78
C PRO A 266 25.97 2.02 -8.90
N PRO A 267 25.70 3.32 -8.74
CA PRO A 267 25.18 4.12 -9.84
C PRO A 267 26.13 3.86 -11.02
N ALA A 268 25.65 3.15 -12.04
CA ALA A 268 26.49 2.86 -13.16
C ALA A 268 26.80 4.20 -13.82
N ALA A 269 27.96 4.28 -14.47
CA ALA A 269 28.43 5.50 -15.11
C ALA A 269 27.28 6.24 -15.81
N HIS A 270 27.21 7.56 -15.66
CA HIS A 270 26.18 8.42 -16.26
C HIS A 270 24.78 8.36 -15.60
N GLY A 271 24.64 7.83 -14.38
CA GLY A 271 23.38 7.87 -13.62
C GLY A 271 22.33 6.86 -14.11
N LEU A 272 22.77 5.88 -14.91
CA LEU A 272 21.98 4.76 -15.39
C LEU A 272 22.33 3.51 -14.57
N SER A 273 21.43 2.54 -14.51
CA SER A 273 21.75 1.19 -14.01
C SER A 273 22.55 0.40 -15.05
N SER A 274 23.25 -0.65 -14.63
CA SER A 274 23.98 -1.54 -15.56
C SER A 274 23.06 -2.10 -16.65
N ARG A 275 21.81 -2.41 -16.30
CA ARG A 275 20.82 -2.93 -17.24
C ARG A 275 20.31 -1.87 -18.22
N GLU A 276 20.14 -0.63 -17.77
CA GLU A 276 19.80 0.49 -18.65
C GLU A 276 20.95 0.83 -19.61
N ILE A 277 22.21 0.69 -19.18
CA ILE A 277 23.38 0.82 -20.05
C ILE A 277 23.37 -0.26 -21.15
N GLU A 278 23.11 -1.51 -20.82
CA GLU A 278 23.00 -2.59 -21.81
C GLU A 278 21.89 -2.31 -22.83
N VAL A 279 20.71 -1.93 -22.35
CA VAL A 279 19.58 -1.55 -23.24
C VAL A 279 19.94 -0.34 -24.09
N LEU A 280 20.58 0.69 -23.52
CA LEU A 280 21.00 1.89 -24.24
C LEU A 280 22.04 1.60 -25.33
N ARG A 281 23.00 0.70 -25.08
CA ARG A 281 23.96 0.24 -26.09
C ARG A 281 23.27 -0.44 -27.26
N LEU A 282 22.32 -1.33 -27.00
CA LEU A 282 21.58 -2.01 -28.05
C LEU A 282 20.63 -1.06 -28.81
N LEU A 283 20.05 -0.09 -28.10
CA LEU A 283 19.30 1.00 -28.74
C LEU A 283 20.19 1.81 -29.70
N ALA A 284 21.39 2.18 -29.25
CA ALA A 284 22.39 2.92 -30.03
C ALA A 284 22.93 2.11 -31.21
N ALA A 285 23.00 0.79 -31.08
CA ALA A 285 23.31 -0.16 -32.16
C ALA A 285 22.15 -0.35 -33.16
N GLY A 286 20.99 0.27 -32.93
CA GLY A 286 19.85 0.25 -33.85
C GLY A 286 18.85 -0.89 -33.65
N LYS A 287 18.99 -1.71 -32.60
CA LYS A 287 18.10 -2.86 -32.37
C LYS A 287 16.70 -2.45 -31.91
N SER A 288 15.65 -2.99 -32.53
CA SER A 288 14.26 -2.82 -32.08
C SER A 288 14.07 -3.36 -30.66
N ASN A 289 13.00 -2.91 -29.97
CA ASN A 289 12.73 -3.38 -28.60
C ASN A 289 12.45 -4.89 -28.54
N HIS A 290 12.01 -5.49 -29.65
CA HIS A 290 11.85 -6.94 -29.78
C HIS A 290 13.21 -7.65 -29.84
N GLU A 291 14.13 -7.18 -30.69
CA GLU A 291 15.47 -7.76 -30.79
C GLU A 291 16.27 -7.61 -29.49
N ILE A 292 16.09 -6.48 -28.79
CA ILE A 292 16.67 -6.27 -27.46
C ILE A 292 16.08 -7.27 -26.46
N ALA A 293 14.77 -7.51 -26.51
CA ALA A 293 14.09 -8.45 -25.61
C ALA A 293 14.62 -9.87 -25.82
N ASP A 294 14.77 -10.29 -27.08
CA ASP A 294 15.30 -11.59 -27.46
C ASP A 294 16.75 -11.77 -27.00
N GLU A 295 17.61 -10.79 -27.26
CA GLU A 295 19.04 -10.85 -26.93
C GLU A 295 19.29 -10.82 -25.41
N LEU A 296 18.52 -10.01 -24.71
CA LEU A 296 18.65 -9.86 -23.27
C LEU A 296 17.83 -10.88 -22.48
N VAL A 297 17.12 -11.79 -23.16
CA VAL A 297 16.26 -12.85 -22.62
C VAL A 297 15.27 -12.29 -21.58
N ILE A 298 14.53 -11.25 -21.98
CA ILE A 298 13.50 -10.58 -21.17
C ILE A 298 12.26 -10.25 -22.01
N SER A 299 11.16 -9.84 -21.39
CA SER A 299 9.96 -9.45 -22.15
C SER A 299 10.13 -8.08 -22.86
N THR A 300 9.43 -7.89 -23.97
CA THR A 300 9.34 -6.58 -24.67
C THR A 300 8.79 -5.47 -23.78
N ASN A 301 7.87 -5.78 -22.87
CA ASN A 301 7.37 -4.83 -21.87
C ASN A 301 8.48 -4.40 -20.90
N THR A 302 9.34 -5.33 -20.49
CA THR A 302 10.51 -5.04 -19.65
C THR A 302 11.47 -4.10 -20.39
N VAL A 303 11.73 -4.35 -21.68
CA VAL A 303 12.54 -3.45 -22.52
C VAL A 303 11.91 -2.06 -22.62
N ASN A 304 10.61 -1.98 -22.95
CA ASN A 304 9.88 -0.71 -23.04
C ASN A 304 10.02 0.11 -21.76
N ARG A 305 9.92 -0.53 -20.59
CA ARG A 305 10.13 0.11 -19.30
C ARG A 305 11.56 0.64 -19.14
N HIS A 306 12.57 -0.16 -19.48
CA HIS A 306 13.97 0.31 -19.46
C HIS A 306 14.18 1.51 -20.39
N VAL A 307 13.61 1.51 -21.59
CA VAL A 307 13.67 2.65 -22.52
C VAL A 307 13.04 3.90 -21.92
N SER A 308 11.85 3.80 -21.33
CA SER A 308 11.19 4.93 -20.66
C SER A 308 12.03 5.48 -19.51
N ASN A 309 12.64 4.61 -18.70
CA ASN A 309 13.51 5.03 -17.61
C ASN A 309 14.80 5.70 -18.11
N ILE A 310 15.38 5.19 -19.19
CA ILE A 310 16.54 5.82 -19.86
C ILE A 310 16.16 7.22 -20.31
N TYR A 311 15.02 7.42 -20.97
CA TYR A 311 14.57 8.75 -21.41
C TYR A 311 14.39 9.70 -20.22
N ALA A 312 13.74 9.24 -19.15
CA ALA A 312 13.56 10.04 -17.95
C ALA A 312 14.90 10.43 -17.28
N LYS A 313 15.87 9.51 -17.24
CA LYS A 313 17.17 9.74 -16.58
C LYS A 313 18.16 10.55 -17.42
N THR A 314 18.10 10.40 -18.74
CA THR A 314 19.03 11.09 -19.68
C THR A 314 18.49 12.42 -20.18
N GLY A 315 17.18 12.68 -20.03
CA GLY A 315 16.51 13.83 -20.63
C GLY A 315 16.22 13.68 -22.12
N ALA A 316 16.44 12.48 -22.70
CA ALA A 316 16.15 12.21 -24.10
C ALA A 316 14.62 12.15 -24.34
N ALA A 317 14.12 12.93 -25.29
CA ALA A 317 12.71 12.91 -25.70
C ALA A 317 12.38 11.78 -26.68
N ASN A 318 13.39 11.18 -27.32
CA ASN A 318 13.20 10.11 -28.29
C ASN A 318 14.45 9.26 -28.45
N ARG A 319 14.29 8.18 -29.23
CA ARG A 319 15.34 7.20 -29.51
C ARG A 319 16.59 7.81 -30.11
N ALA A 320 16.45 8.76 -31.04
CA ALA A 320 17.61 9.40 -31.67
C ALA A 320 18.42 10.21 -30.65
N GLN A 321 17.74 10.91 -29.73
CA GLN A 321 18.39 11.65 -28.64
C GLN A 321 19.04 10.72 -27.61
N ALA A 322 18.42 9.59 -27.28
CA ALA A 322 19.06 8.60 -26.40
C ALA A 322 20.31 7.98 -27.04
N THR A 323 20.28 7.71 -28.35
CA THR A 323 21.47 7.28 -29.10
C THR A 323 22.57 8.34 -29.10
N ALA A 324 22.22 9.62 -29.25
CA ALA A 324 23.18 10.72 -29.15
C ALA A 324 23.82 10.79 -27.75
N TYR A 325 22.99 10.75 -26.71
CA TYR A 325 23.45 10.69 -25.31
C TYR A 325 24.45 9.55 -25.07
N SER A 326 24.16 8.35 -25.61
CA SER A 326 25.04 7.19 -25.51
C SER A 326 26.43 7.45 -26.08
N LYS A 327 26.51 8.13 -27.23
CA LYS A 327 27.79 8.48 -27.89
C LYS A 327 28.53 9.57 -27.13
N ASP A 328 27.83 10.64 -26.75
CA ASP A 328 28.41 11.80 -26.07
C ASP A 328 29.02 11.43 -24.70
N ASN A 329 28.49 10.37 -24.09
CA ASN A 329 28.94 9.84 -22.80
C ASN A 329 29.88 8.63 -22.93
N GLY A 330 30.25 8.20 -24.14
CA GLY A 330 31.16 7.06 -24.34
C GLY A 330 30.60 5.71 -23.88
N ILE A 331 29.26 5.56 -23.89
CA ILE A 331 28.56 4.33 -23.52
C ILE A 331 28.57 3.32 -24.67
N ALA A 332 28.54 3.81 -25.93
CA ALA A 332 28.55 3.04 -27.17
C ALA A 332 29.44 3.68 -28.24
#